data_AF-C9RLV2-F1
#
_entry.id   AF-C9RLV2-F1
#
_cell.length_a   1.000
_cell.length_b   1.000
_cell.length_c   1.000
_cell.angle_alpha   90.00
_cell.angle_beta   90.00
_cell.angle_gamma   90.00
#
_symmetry.space_group_name_H-M   'P 1'
#
loop_
_entity.id
_entity.type
_entity.pdbx_description
1 polymer ?
#
loop_
_entity_poly.entity_id
_entity_poly.type
_entity_poly.pdbx_seq_one_letter_code
_entity_poly.pdbx_strand_id
1 'polypeptide(L)'
;MKKINLMQNLFAMSLACVTVLSGVSLLAGCSGFTEDTNTSSNDNGGLIDVQAAFASARVSQLGKVIVDESQDSLTIVYETFGGCVKNDNGVYAYNSDFYFASSRTYAYDFHGDTLVLSCDLIDQKSGYQQHIISYLIGGNPGELDGIWLFLPCYSLGGERICSNEMENLFIQFNNGSVETRVSENKTYDYMNSSFVHNLALFMTGHENRIDFDLRGQVMSMDNDLSGKGFTVQERTNKNMKFVYKEHEYELNVDYVQINDSAAVTLSSEGLSCTASLSERDNVSSEICREENADYLYENDKGSLSYRKDNSDEFASCVKSLVRRGTNTSSNDKSGNVDVQTAFASARVMSSGKVFVDEVRDSITFVAEKFGGCIKNGESFMYDSDFYDSDTNKYAYGFRGDTLMFMQPAILYQDGHGDSVSAATMFYVGGTSGKLDGIWKFLPCRKNMASGEVACQNDAYNYYLKIDNGKMEVRIADHEDYDYMNSVFVEELFMFLNNKNSIQIETQFYTTHGAESVAENYGITIQEKTNKSMKFSYAGHDFDLKLNYAKIMDSVSVTLTSGNVICNGFNREIPDITQDQCNEDNAPYLNEMESGVYGIRMQNSYEFEDCINGILGRELNE
;
A
#
# COMPACT_ATOMS: atom_id res chain seq x y z
N MET A 1 19.75 -46.52 -41.04
CA MET A 1 20.65 -45.77 -41.94
C MET A 1 19.96 -44.47 -42.36
N LYS A 2 20.56 -43.33 -41.99
CA LYS A 2 20.56 -41.99 -42.62
C LYS A 2 19.36 -41.50 -43.49
N LYS A 3 18.69 -40.47 -42.96
CA LYS A 3 18.73 -39.02 -43.35
C LYS A 3 18.17 -38.53 -44.72
N ILE A 4 17.33 -37.48 -44.57
CA ILE A 4 17.16 -36.24 -45.38
C ILE A 4 16.11 -36.25 -46.51
N ASN A 5 15.01 -35.51 -46.29
CA ASN A 5 14.77 -34.25 -47.01
C ASN A 5 13.81 -33.33 -46.24
N LEU A 6 14.41 -32.24 -45.76
CA LEU A 6 13.83 -30.99 -45.25
C LEU A 6 13.88 -29.99 -46.43
N MET A 7 13.00 -28.99 -46.44
CA MET A 7 12.87 -27.88 -47.40
C MET A 7 12.01 -28.17 -48.64
N GLN A 8 10.74 -27.72 -48.61
CA GLN A 8 10.12 -27.11 -49.80
C GLN A 8 8.82 -26.29 -49.57
N ASN A 9 8.25 -26.20 -48.35
CA ASN A 9 7.02 -25.42 -48.13
C ASN A 9 7.18 -24.11 -47.32
N LEU A 10 8.38 -23.53 -47.28
CA LEU A 10 8.66 -22.26 -46.57
C LEU A 10 8.86 -21.04 -47.51
N PHE A 11 8.50 -21.16 -48.79
CA PHE A 11 8.57 -20.07 -49.77
C PHE A 11 7.32 -20.01 -50.65
N ALA A 12 6.18 -19.62 -50.06
CA ALA A 12 4.99 -19.23 -50.82
C ALA A 12 4.05 -18.34 -49.99
N MET A 13 4.56 -17.29 -49.33
CA MET A 13 3.74 -16.17 -48.87
C MET A 13 4.60 -14.91 -48.70
N SER A 14 5.19 -14.46 -49.80
CA SER A 14 5.78 -13.13 -49.93
C SER A 14 5.35 -12.53 -51.27
N LEU A 15 4.06 -12.18 -51.41
CA LEU A 15 3.59 -11.31 -52.49
C LEU A 15 2.16 -10.79 -52.20
N ALA A 16 2.00 -10.07 -51.09
CA ALA A 16 0.81 -9.24 -50.83
C ALA A 16 1.16 -8.08 -49.88
N CYS A 17 2.24 -7.37 -50.20
CA CYS A 17 2.47 -6.03 -49.68
C CYS A 17 2.91 -5.18 -50.89
N VAL A 18 2.45 -3.93 -50.96
CA VAL A 18 2.62 -2.94 -52.04
C VAL A 18 1.52 -2.99 -53.12
N THR A 19 0.38 -2.33 -52.84
CA THR A 19 -0.15 -1.16 -53.60
C THR A 19 -1.57 -0.80 -53.12
N VAL A 20 -1.69 -0.05 -52.03
CA VAL A 20 -2.67 1.06 -51.92
C VAL A 20 -2.03 2.13 -51.03
N LEU A 21 -1.20 2.96 -51.64
CA LEU A 21 -0.68 4.19 -51.05
C LEU A 21 -0.54 5.20 -52.18
N SER A 22 -1.51 6.12 -52.29
CA SER A 22 -1.30 7.49 -52.80
C SER A 22 -2.63 8.24 -52.86
N GLY A 23 -2.87 9.07 -51.85
CA GLY A 23 -4.02 9.98 -51.74
C GLY A 23 -3.82 10.97 -50.59
N VAL A 24 -2.72 11.72 -50.69
CA VAL A 24 -2.20 12.75 -49.79
C VAL A 24 -3.25 13.70 -49.19
N SER A 25 -3.16 13.97 -47.88
CA SER A 25 -3.06 15.34 -47.31
C SER A 25 -2.58 15.30 -45.85
N LEU A 26 -1.34 15.76 -45.66
CA LEU A 26 -0.76 16.24 -44.41
C LEU A 26 -1.32 17.65 -44.10
N LEU A 27 -1.56 17.90 -42.80
CA LEU A 27 -1.63 19.20 -42.12
C LEU A 27 -2.89 20.08 -42.31
N ALA A 28 -3.81 19.96 -41.34
CA ALA A 28 -4.40 21.09 -40.60
C ALA A 28 -4.87 20.59 -39.23
N GLY A 29 -4.50 21.28 -38.16
CA GLY A 29 -4.83 20.89 -36.80
C GLY A 29 -6.34 20.90 -36.53
N CYS A 30 -6.80 19.82 -35.90
CA CYS A 30 -7.92 19.78 -34.97
C CYS A 30 -7.42 18.85 -33.85
N SER A 31 -6.99 19.32 -32.67
CA SER A 31 -7.87 19.65 -31.54
C SER A 31 -9.21 18.90 -31.63
N GLY A 32 -9.30 17.77 -30.94
CA GLY A 32 -10.52 16.97 -30.92
C GLY A 32 -10.25 15.57 -30.44
N PHE A 33 -10.23 15.43 -29.11
CA PHE A 33 -10.69 14.20 -28.46
C PHE A 33 -11.91 13.68 -29.22
N THR A 34 -11.90 12.43 -29.66
CA THR A 34 -13.19 11.74 -29.82
C THR A 34 -13.66 11.47 -28.41
N GLU A 35 -14.45 12.40 -27.87
CA GLU A 35 -15.42 12.11 -26.82
C GLU A 35 -16.12 10.81 -27.20
N ASP A 36 -16.08 9.83 -26.30
CA ASP A 36 -16.97 8.69 -26.39
C ASP A 36 -18.39 9.24 -26.51
N THR A 37 -19.05 8.90 -27.60
CA THR A 37 -20.47 9.14 -27.75
C THR A 37 -21.17 8.44 -26.58
N ASN A 38 -21.64 9.25 -25.62
CA ASN A 38 -22.61 8.90 -24.59
C ASN A 38 -23.84 8.28 -25.27
N THR A 39 -23.79 6.98 -25.54
CA THR A 39 -24.97 6.19 -25.84
C THR A 39 -25.52 5.77 -24.49
N SER A 40 -26.55 6.50 -24.06
CA SER A 40 -27.42 6.09 -22.96
C SER A 40 -28.10 4.78 -23.35
N SER A 41 -27.51 3.65 -23.00
CA SER A 41 -28.25 2.38 -22.97
C SER A 41 -28.93 2.28 -21.60
N ASN A 42 -30.25 2.45 -21.61
CA ASN A 42 -31.12 2.09 -20.50
C ASN A 42 -31.16 0.56 -20.42
N ASP A 43 -30.20 -0.06 -19.72
CA ASP A 43 -30.22 -1.52 -19.54
C ASP A 43 -30.69 -1.87 -18.13
N ASN A 44 -32.02 -1.95 -18.01
CA ASN A 44 -32.70 -2.69 -16.95
C ASN A 44 -32.38 -4.18 -17.10
N GLY A 45 -31.40 -4.71 -16.34
CA GLY A 45 -31.33 -6.13 -15.92
C GLY A 45 -31.55 -7.23 -16.97
N GLY A 46 -31.28 -6.99 -18.25
CA GLY A 46 -31.37 -7.98 -19.33
C GLY A 46 -30.04 -8.71 -19.55
N LEU A 47 -30.09 -9.92 -20.11
CA LEU A 47 -28.90 -10.66 -20.53
C LEU A 47 -27.99 -9.75 -21.37
N ILE A 48 -26.70 -9.70 -21.02
CA ILE A 48 -25.68 -8.99 -21.80
C ILE A 48 -25.61 -9.63 -23.19
N ASP A 49 -25.85 -8.84 -24.24
CA ASP A 49 -25.49 -9.22 -25.61
C ASP A 49 -23.96 -9.13 -25.75
N VAL A 50 -23.30 -10.26 -25.49
CA VAL A 50 -21.84 -10.40 -25.49
C VAL A 50 -21.23 -9.95 -26.83
N GLN A 51 -21.93 -10.16 -27.95
CA GLN A 51 -21.44 -9.83 -29.28
C GLN A 51 -21.43 -8.30 -29.50
N ALA A 52 -22.52 -7.63 -29.13
CA ALA A 52 -22.62 -6.17 -29.22
C ALA A 52 -21.65 -5.49 -28.25
N ALA A 53 -21.53 -6.01 -27.02
CA ALA A 53 -20.60 -5.50 -26.03
C ALA A 53 -19.14 -5.63 -26.49
N PHE A 54 -18.74 -6.80 -27.01
CA PHE A 54 -17.41 -7.02 -27.59
C PHE A 54 -17.11 -6.06 -28.76
N ALA A 55 -18.08 -5.84 -29.65
CA ALA A 55 -17.90 -4.96 -30.79
C ALA A 55 -17.62 -3.50 -30.37
N SER A 56 -18.19 -3.06 -29.25
CA SER A 56 -17.95 -1.75 -28.64
C SER A 56 -16.71 -1.68 -27.74
N ALA A 57 -16.19 -2.83 -27.30
CA ALA A 57 -15.04 -2.92 -26.40
C ALA A 57 -13.72 -2.61 -27.12
N ARG A 58 -12.73 -2.11 -26.38
CA ARG A 58 -11.42 -1.76 -26.90
C ARG A 58 -10.54 -2.99 -27.01
N VAL A 59 -9.80 -3.13 -28.11
CA VAL A 59 -8.74 -4.14 -28.22
C VAL A 59 -7.68 -3.93 -27.15
N SER A 60 -7.47 -4.96 -26.32
CA SER A 60 -6.46 -4.97 -25.26
C SER A 60 -5.21 -5.72 -25.72
N GLN A 61 -5.38 -6.97 -26.18
CA GLN A 61 -4.27 -7.81 -26.62
C GLN A 61 -4.67 -8.69 -27.80
N LEU A 62 -3.68 -9.01 -28.64
CA LEU A 62 -3.79 -9.96 -29.75
C LEU A 62 -2.78 -11.09 -29.53
N GLY A 63 -3.11 -12.27 -30.03
CA GLY A 63 -2.24 -13.42 -29.84
C GLY A 63 -2.64 -14.63 -30.68
N LYS A 64 -1.99 -15.73 -30.35
CA LYS A 64 -2.20 -17.05 -30.96
C LYS A 64 -2.73 -18.03 -29.92
N VAL A 65 -3.48 -19.01 -30.39
CA VAL A 65 -3.94 -20.13 -29.58
C VAL A 65 -3.48 -21.43 -30.20
N ILE A 66 -2.90 -22.28 -29.36
CA ILE A 66 -2.50 -23.63 -29.72
C ILE A 66 -3.39 -24.56 -28.93
N VAL A 67 -4.26 -25.30 -29.61
CA VAL A 67 -5.16 -26.27 -28.99
C VAL A 67 -4.54 -27.66 -29.11
N ASP A 68 -4.43 -28.36 -27.98
CA ASP A 68 -4.11 -29.78 -27.91
C ASP A 68 -5.36 -30.55 -27.50
N GLU A 69 -6.12 -30.99 -28.50
CA GLU A 69 -7.35 -31.78 -28.34
C GLU A 69 -7.10 -33.14 -27.68
N SER A 70 -5.85 -33.63 -27.62
CA SER A 70 -5.54 -34.92 -26.99
C SER A 70 -5.40 -34.83 -25.48
N GLN A 71 -5.21 -33.61 -24.95
CA GLN A 71 -5.02 -33.32 -23.54
C GLN A 71 -6.07 -32.35 -22.99
N ASP A 72 -7.10 -32.03 -23.79
CA ASP A 72 -8.11 -31.00 -23.48
C ASP A 72 -7.46 -29.72 -22.95
N SER A 73 -6.40 -29.27 -23.63
CA SER A 73 -5.62 -28.11 -23.21
C SER A 73 -5.48 -27.09 -24.34
N LEU A 74 -5.41 -25.81 -23.96
CA LEU A 74 -5.15 -24.71 -24.88
C LEU A 74 -4.03 -23.86 -24.32
N THR A 75 -3.12 -23.43 -25.18
CA THR A 75 -2.06 -22.48 -24.84
C THR A 75 -2.35 -21.16 -25.54
N ILE A 76 -2.56 -20.12 -24.76
CA ILE A 76 -2.70 -18.75 -25.25
C ILE A 76 -1.33 -18.09 -25.24
N VAL A 77 -0.92 -17.53 -26.38
CA VAL A 77 0.34 -16.79 -26.53
C VAL A 77 0.01 -15.35 -26.90
N TYR A 78 0.19 -14.43 -25.96
CA TYR A 78 0.06 -13.00 -26.22
C TYR A 78 1.39 -12.44 -26.72
N GLU A 79 1.34 -11.76 -27.85
CA GLU A 79 2.53 -11.23 -28.52
C GLU A 79 2.48 -9.69 -28.52
N THR A 80 3.56 -9.06 -28.07
CA THR A 80 3.77 -7.61 -28.16
C THR A 80 4.86 -7.34 -29.18
N PHE A 81 4.54 -6.51 -30.16
CA PHE A 81 5.47 -6.05 -31.19
C PHE A 81 5.71 -4.55 -31.05
N GLY A 82 6.98 -4.17 -31.09
CA GLY A 82 7.40 -2.81 -30.85
C GLY A 82 7.36 -2.44 -29.37
N GLY A 83 8.32 -1.64 -28.93
CA GLY A 83 8.41 -1.27 -27.52
C GLY A 83 9.33 -0.08 -27.31
N CYS A 84 9.03 0.71 -26.28
CA CYS A 84 9.95 1.74 -25.86
C CYS A 84 11.12 1.10 -25.11
N VAL A 85 12.35 1.41 -25.49
CA VAL A 85 13.55 0.88 -24.82
C VAL A 85 14.53 2.01 -24.52
N LYS A 86 15.33 1.80 -23.46
CA LYS A 86 16.49 2.64 -23.18
C LYS A 86 17.72 1.94 -23.72
N ASN A 87 18.42 2.55 -24.66
CA ASN A 87 19.64 1.95 -25.19
C ASN A 87 20.82 2.10 -24.22
N ASP A 88 21.94 1.43 -24.49
CA ASP A 88 23.15 1.43 -23.65
C ASP A 88 23.76 2.83 -23.43
N ASN A 89 23.42 3.79 -24.30
CA ASN A 89 23.86 5.19 -24.17
C ASN A 89 22.87 6.06 -23.36
N GLY A 90 21.85 5.44 -22.76
CA GLY A 90 20.84 6.11 -21.95
C GLY A 90 19.73 6.82 -22.73
N VAL A 91 19.68 6.69 -24.06
CA VAL A 91 18.71 7.36 -24.93
C VAL A 91 17.44 6.53 -25.08
N TYR A 92 16.29 7.18 -24.94
CA TYR A 92 14.97 6.58 -25.11
C TYR A 92 14.62 6.52 -26.60
N ALA A 93 14.30 5.32 -27.10
CA ALA A 93 13.90 5.13 -28.49
C ALA A 93 12.87 4.03 -28.63
N TYR A 94 11.89 4.24 -29.52
CA TYR A 94 10.94 3.20 -29.89
C TYR A 94 11.65 2.19 -30.80
N ASN A 95 11.71 0.93 -30.35
CA ASN A 95 12.27 -0.17 -31.11
C ASN A 95 11.13 -0.97 -31.75
N SER A 96 10.93 -0.83 -33.06
CA SER A 96 9.91 -1.59 -33.81
C SER A 96 10.16 -3.10 -33.83
N ASP A 97 11.41 -3.52 -33.61
CA ASP A 97 11.84 -4.91 -33.65
C ASP A 97 11.79 -5.57 -32.26
N PHE A 98 11.42 -4.81 -31.22
CA PHE A 98 11.17 -5.37 -29.89
C PHE A 98 10.03 -6.39 -29.98
N TYR A 99 10.28 -7.57 -29.42
CA TYR A 99 9.30 -8.66 -29.38
C TYR A 99 9.29 -9.26 -27.98
N PHE A 100 8.11 -9.29 -27.38
CA PHE A 100 7.87 -10.00 -26.14
C PHE A 100 6.67 -10.92 -26.33
N ALA A 101 6.78 -12.15 -25.85
CA ALA A 101 5.68 -13.10 -25.83
C ALA A 101 5.51 -13.69 -24.44
N SER A 102 4.28 -13.65 -23.94
CA SER A 102 3.89 -14.38 -22.74
C SER A 102 2.89 -15.45 -23.13
N SER A 103 3.14 -16.69 -22.71
CA SER A 103 2.24 -17.80 -22.95
C SER A 103 1.73 -18.40 -21.66
N ARG A 104 0.47 -18.81 -21.64
CA ARG A 104 -0.10 -19.61 -20.55
C ARG A 104 -0.92 -20.77 -21.12
N THR A 105 -0.71 -21.96 -20.56
CA THR A 105 -1.46 -23.16 -20.89
C THR A 105 -2.55 -23.37 -19.86
N TYR A 106 -3.75 -23.68 -20.34
CA TYR A 106 -4.93 -23.97 -19.56
C TYR A 106 -5.46 -25.35 -19.96
N ALA A 107 -5.91 -26.13 -18.98
CA ALA A 107 -6.88 -27.18 -19.27
C ALA A 107 -8.25 -26.51 -19.48
N TYR A 108 -9.01 -26.94 -20.48
CA TYR A 108 -10.32 -26.37 -20.78
C TYR A 108 -11.41 -27.45 -20.80
N ASP A 109 -12.62 -27.06 -20.38
CA ASP A 109 -13.81 -27.92 -20.45
C ASP A 109 -15.07 -27.07 -20.72
N PHE A 110 -16.12 -27.70 -21.23
CA PHE A 110 -17.42 -27.08 -21.49
C PHE A 110 -18.50 -27.62 -20.56
N HIS A 111 -19.06 -26.73 -19.75
CA HIS A 111 -20.22 -27.03 -18.91
C HIS A 111 -21.45 -26.30 -19.45
N GLY A 112 -22.15 -26.92 -20.40
CA GLY A 112 -23.27 -26.30 -21.08
C GLY A 112 -22.81 -25.13 -21.96
N ASP A 113 -23.25 -23.92 -21.63
CA ASP A 113 -22.90 -22.65 -22.30
C ASP A 113 -21.70 -21.93 -21.66
N THR A 114 -21.04 -22.58 -20.69
CA THR A 114 -19.89 -22.02 -19.97
C THR A 114 -18.61 -22.73 -20.38
N LEU A 115 -17.61 -21.96 -20.82
CA LEU A 115 -16.23 -22.40 -21.00
C LEU A 115 -15.49 -22.25 -19.66
N VAL A 116 -14.86 -23.32 -19.21
CA VAL A 116 -14.04 -23.32 -18.00
C VAL A 116 -12.58 -23.46 -18.38
N LEU A 117 -11.75 -22.54 -17.92
CA LEU A 117 -10.29 -22.60 -18.08
C LEU A 117 -9.66 -22.82 -16.71
N SER A 118 -8.73 -23.77 -16.61
CA SER A 118 -8.02 -24.06 -15.38
C SER A 118 -6.52 -24.09 -15.59
N CYS A 119 -5.76 -23.57 -14.62
CA CYS A 119 -4.31 -23.64 -14.64
C CYS A 119 -3.76 -23.76 -13.22
N ASP A 120 -2.69 -24.54 -13.08
CA ASP A 120 -1.92 -24.61 -11.86
C ASP A 120 -0.86 -23.51 -11.85
N LEU A 121 -0.95 -22.61 -10.87
CA LEU A 121 0.11 -21.68 -10.53
C LEU A 121 0.92 -22.27 -9.38
N ILE A 122 2.17 -22.64 -9.65
CA ILE A 122 3.13 -22.88 -8.60
C ILE A 122 3.74 -21.53 -8.26
N ASP A 123 3.43 -21.00 -7.07
CA ASP A 123 4.21 -19.91 -6.52
C ASP A 123 5.64 -20.40 -6.32
N GLN A 124 6.55 -19.92 -7.17
CA GLN A 124 7.94 -20.36 -7.19
C GLN A 124 8.69 -20.01 -5.89
N LYS A 125 8.15 -19.08 -5.07
CA LYS A 125 8.74 -18.67 -3.78
C LYS A 125 8.23 -19.52 -2.61
N SER A 126 6.94 -19.83 -2.57
CA SER A 126 6.34 -20.61 -1.47
C SER A 126 6.20 -22.11 -1.76
N GLY A 127 6.36 -22.53 -3.02
CA GLY A 127 6.06 -23.90 -3.47
C GLY A 127 4.57 -24.23 -3.42
N TYR A 128 3.71 -23.27 -3.09
CA TYR A 128 2.28 -23.47 -2.98
C TYR A 128 1.66 -23.55 -4.38
N GLN A 129 0.99 -24.66 -4.67
CA GLN A 129 0.26 -24.86 -5.91
C GLN A 129 -1.17 -24.30 -5.74
N GLN A 130 -1.44 -23.18 -6.39
CA GLN A 130 -2.78 -22.62 -6.53
C GLN A 130 -3.41 -23.14 -7.82
N HIS A 131 -4.54 -23.82 -7.70
CA HIS A 131 -5.33 -24.21 -8.85
C HIS A 131 -6.34 -23.10 -9.16
N ILE A 132 -6.09 -22.32 -10.21
CA ILE A 132 -6.99 -21.26 -10.65
C ILE A 132 -8.01 -21.83 -11.63
N ILE A 133 -9.28 -21.53 -11.40
CA ILE A 133 -10.39 -21.84 -12.30
C ILE A 133 -11.04 -20.53 -12.70
N SER A 134 -11.19 -20.33 -14.01
CA SER A 134 -11.81 -19.18 -14.64
C SER A 134 -13.04 -19.64 -15.42
N TYR A 135 -14.11 -18.84 -15.36
CA TYR A 135 -15.37 -19.14 -16.03
C TYR A 135 -15.62 -18.10 -17.10
N LEU A 136 -16.03 -18.53 -18.29
CA LEU A 136 -16.42 -17.65 -19.37
C LEU A 136 -17.78 -18.05 -19.94
N ILE A 137 -18.60 -17.07 -20.27
CA ILE A 137 -19.95 -17.28 -20.80
C ILE A 137 -20.13 -16.61 -22.15
N GLY A 138 -20.98 -17.18 -23.01
CA GLY A 138 -21.43 -16.52 -24.24
C GLY A 138 -21.32 -17.39 -25.49
N GLY A 139 -20.11 -17.85 -25.82
CA GLY A 139 -19.82 -18.55 -27.08
C GLY A 139 -20.70 -19.78 -27.35
N ASN A 140 -20.49 -20.42 -28.50
CA ASN A 140 -21.30 -21.58 -28.87
C ASN A 140 -20.99 -22.76 -27.91
N PRO A 141 -22.01 -23.42 -27.33
CA PRO A 141 -21.82 -24.58 -26.46
C PRO A 141 -20.95 -25.66 -27.11
N GLY A 142 -19.83 -26.01 -26.47
CA GLY A 142 -18.91 -27.05 -26.95
C GLY A 142 -17.95 -26.64 -28.06
N GLU A 143 -17.95 -25.38 -28.50
CA GLU A 143 -17.04 -24.86 -29.53
C GLU A 143 -16.13 -23.80 -28.93
N LEU A 144 -14.80 -23.95 -29.05
CA LEU A 144 -13.87 -22.95 -28.50
C LEU A 144 -13.97 -21.62 -29.27
N ASP A 145 -14.08 -21.70 -30.60
CA ASP A 145 -14.23 -20.54 -31.48
C ASP A 145 -15.54 -19.79 -31.14
N GLY A 146 -15.40 -18.52 -30.81
CA GLY A 146 -16.52 -17.72 -30.30
C GLY A 146 -16.05 -16.54 -29.47
N ILE A 147 -17.01 -15.74 -29.02
CA ILE A 147 -16.77 -14.61 -28.12
C ILE A 147 -17.24 -14.99 -26.72
N TRP A 148 -16.35 -14.82 -25.77
CA TRP A 148 -16.51 -15.24 -24.39
C TRP A 148 -16.34 -14.04 -23.47
N LEU A 149 -17.30 -13.82 -22.57
CA LEU A 149 -17.19 -12.85 -21.48
C LEU A 149 -16.57 -13.57 -20.27
N PHE A 150 -15.44 -13.08 -19.79
CA PHE A 150 -14.81 -13.56 -18.56
C PHE A 150 -15.66 -13.17 -17.36
N LEU A 151 -15.95 -14.14 -16.50
CA LEU A 151 -16.54 -13.90 -15.19
C LEU A 151 -15.41 -13.86 -14.17
N PRO A 152 -15.27 -12.75 -13.41
CA PRO A 152 -14.25 -12.58 -12.38
C PRO A 152 -14.59 -13.39 -11.11
N CYS A 153 -14.95 -14.65 -11.30
CA CYS A 153 -15.22 -15.59 -10.25
C CYS A 153 -14.14 -16.66 -10.24
N TYR A 154 -13.53 -16.91 -9.09
CA TYR A 154 -12.60 -18.01 -8.89
C TYR A 154 -13.06 -18.88 -7.72
N SER A 155 -12.63 -20.13 -7.71
CA SER A 155 -12.85 -21.02 -6.56
C SER A 155 -11.55 -21.26 -5.80
N LEU A 156 -11.55 -20.95 -4.50
CA LEU A 156 -10.50 -21.30 -3.57
C LEU A 156 -11.08 -22.26 -2.53
N GLY A 157 -10.55 -23.49 -2.46
CA GLY A 157 -10.99 -24.47 -1.45
C GLY A 157 -12.45 -24.91 -1.53
N GLY A 158 -13.14 -24.68 -2.67
CA GLY A 158 -14.55 -25.03 -2.87
C GLY A 158 -15.53 -23.88 -2.64
N GLU A 159 -15.09 -22.74 -2.09
CA GLU A 159 -15.89 -21.51 -2.07
C GLU A 159 -15.70 -20.74 -3.39
N ARG A 160 -16.79 -20.20 -3.94
CA ARG A 160 -16.78 -19.38 -5.17
C ARG A 160 -16.83 -17.92 -4.78
N ILE A 161 -15.77 -17.18 -5.08
CA ILE A 161 -15.64 -15.74 -4.81
C ILE A 161 -15.70 -15.03 -6.15
N CYS A 162 -16.59 -14.05 -6.29
CA CYS A 162 -16.69 -13.21 -7.48
C CYS A 162 -16.28 -11.78 -7.12
N SER A 163 -15.19 -11.28 -7.70
CA SER A 163 -14.76 -9.89 -7.56
C SER A 163 -15.62 -8.97 -8.43
N ASN A 164 -15.95 -7.78 -7.93
CA ASN A 164 -16.52 -6.73 -8.78
C ASN A 164 -15.38 -5.99 -9.47
N GLU A 165 -15.05 -6.38 -10.71
CA GLU A 165 -13.93 -5.80 -11.45
C GLU A 165 -14.33 -4.52 -12.20
N MET A 166 -13.35 -3.61 -12.37
CA MET A 166 -13.53 -2.32 -13.06
C MET A 166 -13.74 -2.50 -14.58
N GLU A 167 -13.32 -3.64 -15.13
CA GLU A 167 -13.42 -3.95 -16.54
C GLU A 167 -14.26 -5.21 -16.79
N ASN A 168 -14.97 -5.21 -17.91
CA ASN A 168 -15.46 -6.43 -18.52
C ASN A 168 -14.40 -6.92 -19.50
N LEU A 169 -13.84 -8.11 -19.24
CA LEU A 169 -12.88 -8.75 -20.14
C LEU A 169 -13.61 -9.70 -21.10
N PHE A 170 -13.43 -9.47 -22.39
CA PHE A 170 -13.91 -10.35 -23.43
C PHE A 170 -12.75 -11.03 -24.14
N ILE A 171 -12.94 -12.29 -24.50
CA ILE A 171 -11.95 -13.10 -25.21
C ILE A 171 -12.64 -13.68 -26.44
N GLN A 172 -12.11 -13.40 -27.61
CA GLN A 172 -12.51 -14.04 -28.85
C GLN A 172 -11.46 -15.06 -29.26
N PHE A 173 -11.89 -16.30 -29.45
CA PHE A 173 -11.12 -17.33 -30.13
C PHE A 173 -11.60 -17.45 -31.57
N ASN A 174 -10.66 -17.46 -32.51
CA ASN A 174 -10.96 -17.61 -33.93
C ASN A 174 -9.83 -18.36 -34.63
N ASN A 175 -10.01 -19.66 -34.84
CA ASN A 175 -9.18 -20.51 -35.69
C ASN A 175 -7.67 -20.36 -35.42
N GLY A 176 -7.27 -20.55 -34.17
CA GLY A 176 -5.87 -20.45 -33.73
C GLY A 176 -5.36 -19.03 -33.42
N SER A 177 -6.24 -18.03 -33.45
CA SER A 177 -5.96 -16.67 -32.97
C SER A 177 -6.79 -16.34 -31.72
N VAL A 178 -6.26 -15.43 -30.89
CA VAL A 178 -7.00 -14.82 -29.77
C VAL A 178 -7.01 -13.32 -29.90
N GLU A 179 -8.14 -12.72 -29.60
CA GLU A 179 -8.28 -11.28 -29.39
C GLU A 179 -8.95 -11.04 -28.04
N THR A 180 -8.32 -10.23 -27.20
CA THR A 180 -8.93 -9.79 -25.94
C THR A 180 -9.37 -8.35 -26.08
N ARG A 181 -10.56 -8.06 -25.56
CA ARG A 181 -11.10 -6.71 -25.49
C ARG A 181 -11.53 -6.39 -24.07
N VAL A 182 -11.42 -5.13 -23.70
CA VAL A 182 -11.87 -4.62 -22.40
C VAL A 182 -12.85 -3.47 -22.59
N SER A 183 -13.87 -3.42 -21.75
CA SER A 183 -14.78 -2.28 -21.65
C SER A 183 -15.02 -1.90 -20.20
N GLU A 184 -15.45 -0.66 -19.95
CA GLU A 184 -15.79 -0.24 -18.60
C GLU A 184 -16.93 -1.10 -18.03
N ASN A 185 -16.75 -1.59 -16.81
CA ASN A 185 -17.85 -2.13 -16.05
C ASN A 185 -18.64 -0.99 -15.40
N LYS A 186 -19.79 -0.64 -15.98
CA LYS A 186 -20.65 0.46 -15.50
C LYS A 186 -21.19 0.23 -14.08
N THR A 187 -21.19 -1.02 -13.60
CA THR A 187 -21.64 -1.36 -12.23
C THR A 187 -20.51 -1.32 -11.20
N TYR A 188 -19.26 -1.11 -11.63
CA TYR A 188 -18.13 -0.94 -10.72
C TYR A 188 -18.33 0.30 -9.86
N ASP A 189 -18.19 0.13 -8.54
CA ASP A 189 -18.34 1.22 -7.59
C ASP A 189 -16.98 1.87 -7.30
N TYR A 190 -16.67 2.93 -8.03
CA TYR A 190 -15.45 3.71 -7.83
C TYR A 190 -15.44 4.41 -6.47
N MET A 191 -16.60 4.64 -5.85
CA MET A 191 -16.68 5.22 -4.52
C MET A 191 -16.25 4.22 -3.42
N ASN A 192 -16.12 2.94 -3.77
CA ASN A 192 -15.52 1.91 -2.92
C ASN A 192 -14.04 1.60 -3.25
N SER A 193 -13.39 2.43 -4.08
CA SER A 193 -12.00 2.22 -4.46
C SER A 193 -11.02 2.61 -3.34
N SER A 194 -9.80 2.10 -3.45
CA SER A 194 -8.66 2.43 -2.58
C SER A 194 -8.31 3.92 -2.67
N PHE A 195 -8.51 4.55 -3.83
CA PHE A 195 -8.37 6.00 -3.99
C PHE A 195 -9.23 6.79 -3.00
N VAL A 196 -10.51 6.42 -2.81
CA VAL A 196 -11.41 7.13 -1.88
C VAL A 196 -10.93 6.95 -0.44
N HIS A 197 -10.45 5.75 -0.10
CA HIS A 197 -9.87 5.48 1.20
C HIS A 197 -8.64 6.34 1.48
N ASN A 198 -7.70 6.40 0.52
CA ASN A 198 -6.47 7.18 0.61
C ASN A 198 -6.76 8.68 0.65
N LEU A 199 -7.74 9.16 -0.13
CA LEU A 199 -8.19 10.54 -0.07
C LEU A 199 -8.71 10.90 1.34
N ALA A 200 -9.51 10.03 1.97
CA ALA A 200 -10.00 10.25 3.31
C ALA A 200 -8.88 10.23 4.37
N LEU A 201 -7.91 9.31 4.26
CA LEU A 201 -6.71 9.29 5.11
C LEU A 201 -5.88 10.56 4.96
N PHE A 202 -5.73 11.06 3.74
CA PHE A 202 -5.03 12.31 3.48
C PHE A 202 -5.77 13.52 4.05
N MET A 203 -7.09 13.61 3.88
CA MET A 203 -7.92 14.71 4.42
C MET A 203 -7.95 14.73 5.96
N THR A 204 -7.76 13.58 6.61
CA THR A 204 -7.62 13.44 8.06
C THR A 204 -6.19 13.66 8.57
N GLY A 205 -5.22 13.75 7.67
CA GLY A 205 -3.80 13.92 8.01
C GLY A 205 -3.09 12.63 8.42
N HIS A 206 -3.73 11.47 8.23
CA HIS A 206 -3.11 10.16 8.44
C HIS A 206 -2.16 9.76 7.31
N GLU A 207 -2.32 10.35 6.12
CA GLU A 207 -1.39 10.17 5.01
C GLU A 207 -0.88 11.51 4.48
N ASN A 208 0.37 11.50 4.00
CA ASN A 208 1.03 12.67 3.43
C ASN A 208 0.94 12.75 1.90
N ARG A 209 0.46 11.69 1.24
CA ARG A 209 0.30 11.54 -0.20
C ARG A 209 -1.08 10.96 -0.50
N ILE A 210 -1.57 11.20 -1.72
CA ILE A 210 -2.77 10.53 -2.24
C ILE A 210 -2.31 9.59 -3.36
N ASP A 211 -2.34 8.29 -3.09
CA ASP A 211 -2.08 7.29 -4.12
C ASP A 211 -3.31 7.12 -5.00
N PHE A 212 -3.13 7.41 -6.30
CA PHE A 212 -4.18 7.36 -7.29
C PHE A 212 -4.40 5.93 -7.78
N ASP A 213 -5.21 5.18 -7.05
CA ASP A 213 -5.64 3.83 -7.43
C ASP A 213 -7.17 3.67 -7.39
N LEU A 214 -7.79 3.77 -8.56
CA LEU A 214 -9.22 3.51 -8.74
C LEU A 214 -9.54 2.02 -8.93
N ARG A 215 -8.54 1.16 -9.15
CA ARG A 215 -8.71 -0.26 -9.51
C ARG A 215 -8.75 -1.17 -8.29
N GLY A 216 -7.99 -0.86 -7.25
CA GLY A 216 -8.04 -1.61 -5.99
C GLY A 216 -9.38 -1.39 -5.30
N GLN A 217 -10.18 -2.44 -5.13
CA GLN A 217 -11.30 -2.42 -4.18
C GLN A 217 -10.79 -2.81 -2.79
N VAL A 218 -11.23 -2.08 -1.77
CA VAL A 218 -11.01 -2.48 -0.38
C VAL A 218 -11.85 -3.74 -0.14
N MET A 219 -11.20 -4.90 0.01
CA MET A 219 -11.85 -6.23 0.11
C MET A 219 -12.66 -6.46 1.40
N SER A 220 -12.85 -5.44 2.23
CA SER A 220 -13.80 -5.45 3.34
C SER A 220 -14.92 -4.46 3.06
N MET A 221 -16.14 -4.99 3.03
CA MET A 221 -17.45 -4.34 3.21
C MET A 221 -17.41 -2.83 3.38
N ASP A 222 -18.06 -2.09 2.47
CA ASP A 222 -18.34 -0.66 2.49
C ASP A 222 -17.23 0.22 3.06
N ASN A 223 -16.55 1.03 2.23
CA ASN A 223 -15.75 2.17 2.66
C ASN A 223 -16.61 3.11 3.53
N ASP A 224 -16.81 2.76 4.80
CA ASP A 224 -17.58 3.52 5.74
C ASP A 224 -16.65 4.62 6.25
N LEU A 225 -16.71 5.75 5.54
CA LEU A 225 -15.98 6.95 5.91
C LEU A 225 -16.50 7.53 7.25
N SER A 226 -17.61 7.03 7.79
CA SER A 226 -18.24 7.57 9.00
C SER A 226 -17.33 7.52 10.24
N GLY A 227 -16.52 6.47 10.39
CA GLY A 227 -15.53 6.35 11.48
C GLY A 227 -14.40 7.38 11.45
N LYS A 228 -14.22 8.11 10.34
CA LYS A 228 -13.16 9.11 10.16
C LYS A 228 -13.66 10.57 10.25
N GLY A 229 -14.87 10.77 10.79
CA GLY A 229 -15.49 12.09 10.93
C GLY A 229 -16.10 12.63 9.63
N PHE A 230 -16.33 11.76 8.64
CA PHE A 230 -17.06 12.09 7.43
C PHE A 230 -18.54 11.70 7.59
N THR A 231 -19.44 12.38 6.90
CA THR A 231 -20.85 11.98 6.82
C THR A 231 -21.26 11.96 5.36
N VAL A 232 -21.43 10.78 4.78
CA VAL A 232 -21.87 10.61 3.39
C VAL A 232 -23.36 10.98 3.29
N GLN A 233 -23.68 11.92 2.41
CA GLN A 233 -25.05 12.42 2.18
C GLN A 233 -25.67 11.77 0.95
N GLU A 234 -24.90 11.69 -0.15
CA GLU A 234 -25.33 11.10 -1.41
C GLU A 234 -24.18 10.26 -1.97
N ARG A 235 -24.48 9.11 -2.57
CA ARG A 235 -23.49 8.25 -3.22
C ARG A 235 -24.09 7.54 -4.43
N THR A 236 -23.32 7.52 -5.51
CA THR A 236 -23.50 6.68 -6.69
C THR A 236 -22.17 5.98 -6.99
N ASN A 237 -22.10 5.15 -8.02
CA ASN A 237 -20.86 4.48 -8.41
C ASN A 237 -19.72 5.44 -8.83
N LYS A 238 -20.03 6.67 -9.25
CA LYS A 238 -19.04 7.66 -9.76
C LYS A 238 -19.05 9.00 -9.02
N ASN A 239 -19.98 9.22 -8.10
CA ASN A 239 -20.11 10.47 -7.37
C ASN A 239 -20.40 10.20 -5.90
N MET A 240 -19.82 11.00 -5.01
CA MET A 240 -20.12 11.00 -3.60
C MET A 240 -20.15 12.43 -3.06
N LYS A 241 -21.23 12.77 -2.35
CA LYS A 241 -21.30 13.97 -1.52
C LYS A 241 -21.15 13.59 -0.06
N PHE A 242 -20.29 14.30 0.65
CA PHE A 242 -20.02 14.04 2.05
C PHE A 242 -19.67 15.32 2.81
N VAL A 243 -19.91 15.31 4.12
CA VAL A 243 -19.54 16.39 5.02
C VAL A 243 -18.29 15.99 5.79
N TYR A 244 -17.33 16.90 5.92
CA TYR A 244 -16.15 16.75 6.79
C TYR A 244 -15.78 18.09 7.41
N LYS A 245 -15.59 18.13 8.73
CA LYS A 245 -15.34 19.38 9.50
C LYS A 245 -16.33 20.50 9.15
N GLU A 246 -17.62 20.18 9.12
CA GLU A 246 -18.73 21.11 8.83
C GLU A 246 -18.80 21.66 7.38
N HIS A 247 -17.92 21.21 6.48
CA HIS A 247 -17.94 21.60 5.07
C HIS A 247 -18.46 20.46 4.19
N GLU A 248 -19.23 20.82 3.15
CA GLU A 248 -19.73 19.88 2.15
C GLU A 248 -18.70 19.71 1.02
N TYR A 249 -18.45 18.46 0.65
CA TYR A 249 -17.56 18.07 -0.43
C TYR A 249 -18.33 17.21 -1.42
N GLU A 250 -17.97 17.34 -2.68
CA GLU A 250 -18.47 16.51 -3.77
C GLU A 250 -17.28 15.93 -4.53
N LEU A 251 -17.15 14.62 -4.50
CA LEU A 251 -16.18 13.86 -5.26
C LEU A 251 -16.84 13.28 -6.51
N ASN A 252 -16.21 13.50 -7.67
CA ASN A 252 -16.64 13.01 -8.96
C ASN A 252 -15.53 12.22 -9.64
N VAL A 253 -15.87 11.08 -10.22
CA VAL A 253 -15.06 10.41 -11.24
C VAL A 253 -15.45 10.99 -12.58
N ASP A 254 -14.59 11.86 -13.12
CA ASP A 254 -14.87 12.63 -14.34
C ASP A 254 -14.84 11.71 -15.57
N TYR A 255 -13.81 10.86 -15.65
CA TYR A 255 -13.72 9.80 -16.65
C TYR A 255 -12.73 8.71 -16.21
N VAL A 256 -12.92 7.51 -16.76
CA VAL A 256 -11.97 6.40 -16.64
C VAL A 256 -11.81 5.76 -18.00
N GLN A 257 -10.57 5.74 -18.48
CA GLN A 257 -10.13 4.96 -19.61
C GLN A 257 -9.25 3.83 -19.07
N ILE A 258 -9.83 2.64 -19.00
CA ILE A 258 -9.20 1.47 -18.38
C ILE A 258 -7.78 1.24 -18.94
N ASN A 259 -6.83 1.02 -18.02
CA ASN A 259 -5.41 0.78 -18.29
C ASN A 259 -4.69 1.90 -19.07
N ASP A 260 -5.29 3.09 -19.18
CA ASP A 260 -4.76 4.22 -19.95
C ASP A 260 -4.73 5.54 -19.15
N SER A 261 -5.88 5.94 -18.59
CA SER A 261 -6.01 7.22 -17.90
C SER A 261 -7.29 7.32 -17.06
N ALA A 262 -7.28 8.22 -16.09
CA ALA A 262 -8.47 8.55 -15.32
C ALA A 262 -8.36 9.96 -14.75
N ALA A 263 -9.49 10.58 -14.46
CA ALA A 263 -9.54 11.83 -13.71
C ALA A 263 -10.68 11.84 -12.70
N VAL A 264 -10.42 12.53 -11.60
CA VAL A 264 -11.39 12.74 -10.52
C VAL A 264 -11.34 14.20 -10.08
N THR A 265 -12.49 14.73 -9.69
CA THR A 265 -12.61 16.09 -9.19
C THR A 265 -13.22 16.07 -7.80
N LEU A 266 -12.53 16.66 -6.83
CA LEU A 266 -13.05 16.97 -5.51
C LEU A 266 -13.38 18.47 -5.45
N SER A 267 -14.63 18.80 -5.20
CA SER A 267 -15.10 20.17 -5.06
C SER A 267 -15.68 20.44 -3.67
N SER A 268 -15.51 21.67 -3.20
CA SER A 268 -16.16 22.19 -2.00
C SER A 268 -16.31 23.71 -2.14
N GLU A 269 -17.50 24.24 -1.84
CA GLU A 269 -17.78 25.68 -1.74
C GLU A 269 -17.26 26.53 -2.94
N GLY A 270 -17.43 26.01 -4.16
CA GLY A 270 -17.05 26.70 -5.40
C GLY A 270 -15.57 26.63 -5.77
N LEU A 271 -14.76 25.85 -5.03
CA LEU A 271 -13.42 25.43 -5.45
C LEU A 271 -13.43 23.98 -5.91
N SER A 272 -12.53 23.64 -6.83
CA SER A 272 -12.33 22.27 -7.31
C SER A 272 -10.85 21.92 -7.41
N CYS A 273 -10.52 20.70 -7.02
CA CYS A 273 -9.23 20.06 -7.18
C CYS A 273 -9.40 18.86 -8.11
N THR A 274 -8.59 18.77 -9.15
CA THR A 274 -8.64 17.67 -10.10
C THR A 274 -7.38 16.84 -10.00
N ALA A 275 -7.54 15.54 -9.78
CA ALA A 275 -6.47 14.58 -10.00
C ALA A 275 -6.66 13.85 -11.32
N SER A 276 -5.54 13.48 -11.91
CA SER A 276 -5.43 12.83 -13.20
C SER A 276 -4.27 11.84 -13.16
N LEU A 277 -4.49 10.67 -13.75
CA LEU A 277 -3.49 9.65 -14.00
C LEU A 277 -3.51 9.33 -15.48
N SER A 278 -2.34 9.16 -16.07
CA SER A 278 -2.17 8.48 -17.35
C SER A 278 -1.09 7.44 -17.20
N GLU A 279 -1.44 6.19 -17.47
CA GLU A 279 -0.56 5.04 -17.37
C GLU A 279 -0.71 4.16 -18.60
N ARG A 280 0.39 3.66 -19.19
CA ARG A 280 0.35 2.80 -20.36
C ARG A 280 1.45 1.76 -20.30
N ASP A 281 1.05 0.49 -20.38
CA ASP A 281 2.00 -0.63 -20.45
C ASP A 281 2.69 -0.71 -21.82
N ASN A 282 1.97 -0.35 -22.88
CA ASN A 282 2.48 -0.32 -24.24
C ASN A 282 2.71 1.14 -24.68
N VAL A 283 3.96 1.59 -24.57
CA VAL A 283 4.35 2.96 -24.92
C VAL A 283 4.53 3.12 -26.42
N SER A 284 3.77 4.04 -27.03
CA SER A 284 3.85 4.33 -28.47
C SER A 284 5.08 5.16 -28.83
N SER A 285 5.39 5.27 -30.12
CA SER A 285 6.50 6.10 -30.64
C SER A 285 6.38 7.59 -30.30
N GLU A 286 5.16 8.08 -30.07
CA GLU A 286 4.92 9.48 -29.70
C GLU A 286 5.30 9.75 -28.25
N ILE A 287 5.13 8.77 -27.36
CA ILE A 287 5.44 8.88 -25.93
C ILE A 287 6.89 8.49 -25.66
N CYS A 288 7.45 7.53 -26.42
CA CYS A 288 8.82 7.06 -26.26
C CYS A 288 9.87 8.08 -26.73
N ARG A 289 10.07 9.12 -25.93
CA ARG A 289 10.93 10.26 -26.23
C ARG A 289 11.58 10.78 -24.96
N GLU A 290 12.73 11.43 -25.11
CA GLU A 290 13.49 12.02 -24.01
C GLU A 290 12.65 13.00 -23.16
N GLU A 291 11.73 13.74 -23.80
CA GLU A 291 10.83 14.69 -23.12
C GLU A 291 9.87 14.04 -22.10
N ASN A 292 9.68 12.73 -22.18
CA ASN A 292 8.86 11.95 -21.25
C ASN A 292 9.70 11.04 -20.33
N ALA A 293 11.03 11.20 -20.30
CA ALA A 293 11.93 10.31 -19.57
C ALA A 293 11.56 10.14 -18.09
N ASP A 294 11.12 11.23 -17.42
CA ASP A 294 10.72 11.21 -16.00
C ASP A 294 9.46 10.37 -15.72
N TYR A 295 8.69 10.07 -16.77
CA TYR A 295 7.45 9.30 -16.72
C TYR A 295 7.61 7.88 -17.26
N LEU A 296 8.78 7.53 -17.80
CA LEU A 296 9.07 6.22 -18.36
C LEU A 296 9.77 5.33 -17.34
N TYR A 297 9.27 4.11 -17.14
CA TYR A 297 9.82 3.14 -16.20
C TYR A 297 9.94 1.75 -16.83
N GLU A 298 10.96 0.99 -16.44
CA GLU A 298 11.16 -0.37 -16.95
C GLU A 298 10.11 -1.32 -16.39
N ASN A 299 9.51 -2.11 -17.27
CA ASN A 299 8.54 -3.15 -16.93
C ASN A 299 9.16 -4.55 -17.04
N ASP A 300 8.46 -5.55 -16.51
CA ASP A 300 8.93 -6.94 -16.45
C ASP A 300 9.12 -7.60 -17.83
N LYS A 301 8.72 -6.92 -18.92
CA LYS A 301 8.91 -7.37 -20.30
C LYS A 301 10.27 -6.94 -20.88
N GLY A 302 11.02 -6.11 -20.17
CA GLY A 302 12.27 -5.49 -20.68
C GLY A 302 12.02 -4.31 -21.64
N SER A 303 10.80 -3.76 -21.62
CA SER A 303 10.43 -2.52 -22.29
C SER A 303 10.08 -1.45 -21.26
N LEU A 304 9.89 -0.21 -21.70
CA LEU A 304 9.45 0.88 -20.83
C LEU A 304 7.94 1.05 -20.92
N SER A 305 7.31 1.16 -19.74
CA SER A 305 5.94 1.64 -19.53
C SER A 305 5.95 3.16 -19.28
N TYR A 306 4.79 3.80 -19.36
CA TYR A 306 4.61 5.24 -19.10
C TYR A 306 3.65 5.44 -17.93
N ARG A 307 3.98 6.32 -16.99
CA ARG A 307 3.07 6.79 -15.93
C ARG A 307 3.32 8.25 -15.60
N LYS A 308 2.27 9.05 -15.73
CA LYS A 308 2.24 10.46 -15.36
C LYS A 308 0.98 10.74 -14.54
N ASP A 309 1.14 11.35 -13.39
CA ASP A 309 0.04 11.82 -12.55
C ASP A 309 0.32 13.25 -12.05
N ASN A 310 -0.69 13.85 -11.42
CA ASN A 310 -0.58 15.13 -10.72
C ASN A 310 -0.95 14.98 -9.23
N SER A 311 -0.57 13.85 -8.63
CA SER A 311 -0.95 13.54 -7.25
C SER A 311 -0.48 14.60 -6.25
N ASP A 312 0.68 15.21 -6.47
CA ASP A 312 1.25 16.24 -5.58
C ASP A 312 0.52 17.58 -5.68
N GLU A 313 0.15 18.00 -6.91
CA GLU A 313 -0.67 19.19 -7.13
C GLU A 313 -2.07 19.00 -6.55
N PHE A 314 -2.66 17.83 -6.77
CA PHE A 314 -3.96 17.48 -6.22
C PHE A 314 -3.94 17.47 -4.68
N ALA A 315 -2.98 16.80 -4.07
CA ALA A 315 -2.78 16.78 -2.62
C ALA A 315 -2.63 18.21 -2.03
N SER A 316 -1.84 19.05 -2.70
CA SER A 316 -1.68 20.46 -2.32
C SER A 316 -2.99 21.24 -2.39
N CYS A 317 -3.77 21.01 -3.44
CA CYS A 317 -5.09 21.61 -3.62
C CYS A 317 -6.09 21.13 -2.55
N VAL A 318 -6.16 19.83 -2.27
CA VAL A 318 -7.03 19.26 -1.23
C VAL A 318 -6.70 19.82 0.16
N LYS A 319 -5.41 19.98 0.49
CA LYS A 319 -4.99 20.67 1.73
C LYS A 319 -5.54 22.09 1.82
N SER A 320 -5.65 22.80 0.70
CA SER A 320 -6.22 24.15 0.67
C SER A 320 -7.75 24.17 0.86
N LEU A 321 -8.46 23.13 0.36
CA LEU A 321 -9.89 22.96 0.61
C LEU A 321 -10.17 22.71 2.10
N VAL A 322 -9.43 21.79 2.72
CA VAL A 322 -9.66 21.36 4.10
C VAL A 322 -9.31 22.43 5.15
N ARG A 323 -8.36 23.34 4.86
CA ARG A 323 -7.87 24.36 5.81
C ARG A 323 -8.72 25.63 5.91
N ARG A 324 -9.78 25.80 5.11
CA ARG A 324 -10.55 27.06 5.05
C ARG A 324 -11.45 27.35 6.27
N GLY A 325 -11.77 26.36 7.11
CA GLY A 325 -12.66 26.52 8.27
C GLY A 325 -12.01 26.95 9.60
N THR A 326 -10.69 26.89 9.74
CA THR A 326 -10.00 27.18 11.01
C THR A 326 -9.52 28.63 11.06
N ASN A 327 -10.43 29.58 11.32
CA ASN A 327 -10.04 30.90 11.85
C ASN A 327 -9.66 30.77 13.33
N THR A 328 -8.54 30.11 13.60
CA THR A 328 -7.69 30.40 14.75
C THR A 328 -6.40 30.95 14.19
N SER A 329 -5.90 32.03 14.77
CA SER A 329 -4.63 32.61 14.33
C SER A 329 -3.51 31.62 14.64
N SER A 330 -3.15 30.80 13.68
CA SER A 330 -1.84 30.17 13.63
C SER A 330 -1.16 30.69 12.37
N ASN A 331 0.07 31.16 12.57
CA ASN A 331 1.01 31.36 11.47
C ASN A 331 1.35 30.00 10.87
N ASP A 332 0.41 29.36 10.17
CA ASP A 332 0.66 28.11 9.49
C ASP A 332 1.19 28.41 8.09
N LYS A 333 2.49 28.73 8.08
CA LYS A 333 3.37 28.28 7.01
C LYS A 333 3.13 26.78 6.83
N SER A 334 2.48 26.41 5.75
CA SER A 334 2.28 25.04 5.34
C SER A 334 3.59 24.25 5.39
N GLY A 335 3.65 23.25 6.26
CA GLY A 335 4.35 21.98 6.03
C GLY A 335 5.87 22.04 5.88
N ASN A 336 6.51 23.11 6.33
CA ASN A 336 7.88 23.03 6.81
C ASN A 336 7.85 23.64 8.21
N VAL A 337 7.32 22.89 9.19
CA VAL A 337 8.01 22.93 10.48
C VAL A 337 9.39 22.46 10.10
N ASP A 338 10.27 23.46 9.91
CA ASP A 338 11.64 23.29 9.51
C ASP A 338 12.15 22.01 10.16
N VAL A 339 12.49 20.99 9.35
CA VAL A 339 12.92 19.68 9.85
C VAL A 339 14.01 19.87 10.92
N GLN A 340 14.79 20.95 10.86
CA GLN A 340 15.73 21.36 11.90
C GLN A 340 15.05 21.75 13.22
N THR A 341 13.96 22.52 13.19
CA THR A 341 13.18 22.88 14.39
C THR A 341 12.55 21.64 15.02
N ALA A 342 11.92 20.76 14.23
CA ALA A 342 11.33 19.52 14.75
C ALA A 342 12.39 18.55 15.30
N PHE A 343 13.53 18.42 14.60
CA PHE A 343 14.69 17.68 15.09
C PHE A 343 15.22 18.25 16.40
N ALA A 344 15.33 19.58 16.52
CA ALA A 344 15.85 20.24 17.71
C ALA A 344 14.98 19.97 18.96
N SER A 345 13.65 19.85 18.79
CA SER A 345 12.72 19.47 19.86
C SER A 345 12.63 17.97 20.15
N ALA A 346 13.08 17.12 19.23
CA ALA A 346 13.01 15.67 19.38
C ALA A 346 14.04 15.12 20.40
N ARG A 347 13.71 14.00 21.04
CA ARG A 347 14.56 13.31 22.02
C ARG A 347 15.67 12.54 21.30
N VAL A 348 16.89 12.64 21.79
CA VAL A 348 18.02 11.82 21.30
C VAL A 348 17.79 10.37 21.70
N MET A 349 17.76 9.48 20.71
CA MET A 349 17.66 8.03 20.88
C MET A 349 19.02 7.38 20.83
N SER A 350 19.81 7.71 19.81
CA SER A 350 21.15 7.14 19.65
C SER A 350 22.06 8.12 18.90
N SER A 351 23.36 7.90 19.04
CA SER A 351 24.37 8.66 18.33
C SER A 351 25.53 7.73 17.98
N GLY A 352 26.36 8.14 17.03
CA GLY A 352 27.51 7.33 16.65
C GLY A 352 28.18 7.80 15.38
N LYS A 353 28.71 6.85 14.61
CA LYS A 353 29.55 7.12 13.43
C LYS A 353 28.88 6.66 12.15
N VAL A 354 29.26 7.32 11.07
CA VAL A 354 28.84 7.01 9.70
C VAL A 354 30.08 6.82 8.85
N PHE A 355 30.14 5.69 8.16
CA PHE A 355 31.16 5.42 7.15
C PHE A 355 30.49 5.32 5.78
N VAL A 356 30.88 6.21 4.87
CA VAL A 356 30.35 6.26 3.50
C VAL A 356 31.39 5.70 2.53
N ASP A 357 30.98 4.73 1.72
CA ASP A 357 31.72 4.21 0.58
C ASP A 357 31.01 4.68 -0.70
N GLU A 358 31.42 5.86 -1.18
CA GLU A 358 30.85 6.51 -2.38
C GLU A 358 31.09 5.70 -3.66
N VAL A 359 32.09 4.81 -3.69
CA VAL A 359 32.38 3.99 -4.89
C VAL A 359 31.36 2.87 -5.04
N ARG A 360 30.79 2.41 -3.93
CA ARG A 360 29.82 1.31 -3.86
C ARG A 360 28.42 1.76 -3.46
N ASP A 361 28.19 3.07 -3.40
CA ASP A 361 26.96 3.70 -2.91
C ASP A 361 26.46 3.02 -1.61
N SER A 362 27.37 2.79 -0.67
CA SER A 362 27.05 2.11 0.59
C SER A 362 27.39 2.96 1.80
N ILE A 363 26.54 2.89 2.81
CA ILE A 363 26.63 3.62 4.07
C ILE A 363 26.57 2.64 5.23
N THR A 364 27.46 2.79 6.20
CA THR A 364 27.49 1.99 7.42
C THR A 364 27.28 2.91 8.61
N PHE A 365 26.19 2.69 9.34
CA PHE A 365 25.91 3.34 10.61
C PHE A 365 26.46 2.46 11.73
N VAL A 366 27.21 3.07 12.64
CA VAL A 366 27.64 2.45 13.89
C VAL A 366 27.00 3.26 15.00
N ALA A 367 25.93 2.75 15.58
CA ALA A 367 25.32 3.33 16.77
C ALA A 367 26.18 2.95 17.97
N GLU A 368 26.76 3.95 18.65
CA GLU A 368 27.69 3.73 19.76
C GLU A 368 27.00 4.03 21.08
N LYS A 369 27.10 3.10 22.03
CA LYS A 369 26.64 3.27 23.41
C LYS A 369 27.85 3.28 24.33
N PHE A 370 27.98 4.35 25.10
CA PHE A 370 29.00 4.51 26.14
C PHE A 370 28.31 4.57 27.50
N GLY A 371 28.83 3.81 28.44
CA GLY A 371 28.28 3.72 29.77
C GLY A 371 27.10 2.75 29.86
N GLY A 372 26.99 2.03 30.98
CA GLY A 372 25.93 1.06 31.19
C GLY A 372 25.80 0.62 32.63
N CYS A 373 24.58 0.25 33.03
CA CYS A 373 24.37 -0.39 34.33
C CYS A 373 24.71 -1.87 34.24
N ILE A 374 25.66 -2.33 35.04
CA ILE A 374 26.08 -3.73 35.07
C ILE A 374 25.87 -4.31 36.46
N LYS A 375 25.72 -5.64 36.51
CA LYS A 375 25.65 -6.37 37.77
C LYS A 375 27.05 -6.82 38.19
N ASN A 376 27.52 -6.36 39.35
CA ASN A 376 28.79 -6.77 39.94
C ASN A 376 28.53 -7.53 41.24
N GLY A 377 28.48 -8.86 41.14
CA GLY A 377 28.06 -9.72 42.24
C GLY A 377 26.55 -9.60 42.51
N GLU A 378 26.18 -9.20 43.73
CA GLU A 378 24.78 -8.99 44.12
C GLU A 378 24.30 -7.54 43.93
N SER A 379 25.21 -6.61 43.64
CA SER A 379 24.90 -5.17 43.54
C SER A 379 24.97 -4.63 42.10
N PHE A 380 24.24 -3.56 41.85
CA PHE A 380 24.27 -2.83 40.58
C PHE A 380 25.28 -1.68 40.61
N MET A 381 26.03 -1.51 39.52
CA MET A 381 26.96 -0.39 39.36
C MET A 381 26.96 0.15 37.94
N TYR A 382 27.10 1.46 37.81
CA TYR A 382 27.26 2.11 36.50
C TYR A 382 28.73 2.02 36.08
N ASP A 383 28.99 1.32 34.98
CA ASP A 383 30.29 1.27 34.34
C ASP A 383 30.34 2.33 33.24
N SER A 384 31.11 3.40 33.46
CA SER A 384 31.31 4.46 32.46
C SER A 384 32.13 4.02 31.25
N ASP A 385 32.90 2.95 31.40
CA ASP A 385 33.81 2.43 30.36
C ASP A 385 33.14 1.32 29.53
N PHE A 386 31.92 0.91 29.89
CA PHE A 386 31.12 0.00 29.09
C PHE A 386 30.94 0.58 27.68
N TYR A 387 31.20 -0.25 26.67
CA TYR A 387 31.06 0.09 25.27
C TYR A 387 30.32 -1.00 24.54
N ASP A 388 29.25 -0.61 23.86
CA ASP A 388 28.51 -1.45 22.93
C ASP A 388 28.30 -0.69 21.63
N SER A 389 28.22 -1.43 20.52
CA SER A 389 27.94 -0.83 19.23
C SER A 389 27.14 -1.75 18.33
N ASP A 390 26.03 -1.23 17.84
CA ASP A 390 25.25 -1.87 16.78
C ASP A 390 25.67 -1.29 15.42
N THR A 391 25.91 -2.17 14.45
CA THR A 391 26.40 -1.79 13.13
C THR A 391 25.42 -2.22 12.07
N ASN A 392 24.82 -1.24 11.39
CA ASN A 392 23.89 -1.46 10.30
C ASN A 392 24.45 -0.91 9.00
N LYS A 393 24.45 -1.74 7.96
CA LYS A 393 24.94 -1.39 6.63
C LYS A 393 23.81 -1.35 5.61
N TYR A 394 23.78 -0.28 4.82
CA TYR A 394 22.80 -0.06 3.76
C TYR A 394 23.49 0.30 2.45
N ALA A 395 22.86 -0.03 1.33
CA ALA A 395 23.06 0.72 0.10
C ALA A 395 22.23 2.02 0.21
N TYR A 396 22.69 3.12 -0.39
CA TYR A 396 21.96 4.39 -0.38
C TYR A 396 21.80 4.98 -1.78
N GLY A 397 20.78 5.83 -1.95
CA GLY A 397 20.56 6.56 -3.20
C GLY A 397 19.66 7.76 -3.00
N PHE A 398 19.69 8.69 -3.96
CA PHE A 398 18.82 9.86 -3.98
C PHE A 398 17.82 9.77 -5.14
N ARG A 399 16.55 10.07 -4.86
CA ARG A 399 15.51 10.28 -5.87
C ARG A 399 14.84 11.62 -5.61
N GLY A 400 15.16 12.63 -6.41
CA GLY A 400 14.74 14.00 -6.12
C GLY A 400 15.30 14.47 -4.77
N ASP A 401 14.44 14.93 -3.88
CA ASP A 401 14.75 15.36 -2.51
C ASP A 401 14.70 14.22 -1.46
N THR A 402 14.43 12.99 -1.90
CA THR A 402 14.29 11.81 -1.04
C THR A 402 15.60 11.02 -0.98
N LEU A 403 16.05 10.71 0.24
CA LEU A 403 17.14 9.78 0.51
C LEU A 403 16.57 8.39 0.79
N MET A 404 17.13 7.38 0.14
CA MET A 404 16.72 5.98 0.27
C MET A 404 17.86 5.17 0.88
N PHE A 405 17.54 4.35 1.88
CA PHE A 405 18.42 3.30 2.39
C PHE A 405 17.83 1.93 2.09
N MET A 406 18.63 1.05 1.50
CA MET A 406 18.24 -0.31 1.15
C MET A 406 19.08 -1.29 1.96
N GLN A 407 18.44 -2.11 2.77
CA GLN A 407 19.14 -3.16 3.51
C GLN A 407 19.45 -4.33 2.56
N PRO A 408 20.70 -4.82 2.50
CA PRO A 408 21.03 -6.02 1.75
C PRO A 408 20.19 -7.19 2.27
N ALA A 409 19.64 -8.00 1.36
CA ALA A 409 18.94 -9.24 1.71
C ALA A 409 19.81 -10.13 2.60
N ILE A 410 19.41 -10.37 3.85
CA ILE A 410 20.00 -11.40 4.71
C ILE A 410 19.21 -12.68 4.43
N LEU A 411 19.89 -13.69 3.88
CA LEU A 411 19.36 -15.05 3.75
C LEU A 411 19.44 -15.71 5.14
N TYR A 412 18.30 -16.01 5.76
CA TYR A 412 18.26 -16.78 7.00
C TYR A 412 18.44 -18.26 6.64
N GLN A 413 19.56 -18.85 7.05
CA GLN A 413 19.94 -20.21 6.70
C GLN A 413 19.19 -21.26 7.56
N ASP A 414 17.87 -21.11 7.66
CA ASP A 414 17.04 -21.78 8.66
C ASP A 414 16.07 -22.76 8.01
N GLY A 415 16.29 -23.19 6.76
CA GLY A 415 15.55 -24.30 6.12
C GLY A 415 14.02 -24.14 5.98
N HIS A 416 13.45 -23.04 6.45
CA HIS A 416 12.09 -22.60 6.28
C HIS A 416 12.10 -21.38 5.36
N GLY A 417 11.63 -21.60 4.12
CA GLY A 417 11.34 -20.61 3.06
C GLY A 417 11.84 -19.19 3.30
N ASP A 418 13.00 -18.87 2.72
CA ASP A 418 13.65 -17.56 2.70
C ASP A 418 12.69 -16.43 2.23
N SER A 419 12.08 -15.71 3.17
CA SER A 419 11.54 -14.38 2.88
C SER A 419 12.71 -13.40 2.74
N VAL A 420 13.11 -13.10 1.51
CA VAL A 420 14.06 -12.00 1.23
C VAL A 420 13.36 -10.67 1.55
N SER A 421 13.52 -10.15 2.77
CA SER A 421 13.09 -8.79 3.09
C SER A 421 14.25 -7.80 2.86
N ALA A 422 14.42 -7.34 1.63
CA ALA A 422 15.15 -6.09 1.41
C ALA A 422 14.22 -4.93 1.80
N ALA A 423 14.34 -4.46 3.04
CA ALA A 423 13.62 -3.28 3.49
C ALA A 423 14.24 -2.03 2.85
N THR A 424 13.41 -1.24 2.17
CA THR A 424 13.78 0.10 1.69
C THR A 424 13.16 1.14 2.61
N MET A 425 14.00 2.00 3.19
CA MET A 425 13.62 3.08 4.08
C MET A 425 13.75 4.41 3.34
N PHE A 426 12.77 5.29 3.49
CA PHE A 426 12.72 6.59 2.82
C PHE A 426 12.88 7.72 3.82
N TYR A 427 13.61 8.76 3.42
CA TYR A 427 13.84 9.94 4.24
C TYR A 427 13.72 11.23 3.42
N VAL A 428 13.21 12.30 4.04
CA VAL A 428 13.01 13.61 3.41
C VAL A 428 13.56 14.76 4.25
N GLY A 429 13.83 15.90 3.61
CA GLY A 429 14.16 17.18 4.26
C GLY A 429 15.62 17.63 4.14
N GLY A 430 16.56 16.72 3.90
CA GLY A 430 17.96 17.06 3.67
C GLY A 430 18.19 17.75 2.32
N THR A 431 19.46 17.98 1.96
CA THR A 431 19.80 18.52 0.64
C THR A 431 19.94 17.38 -0.37
N SER A 432 19.19 17.43 -1.47
CA SER A 432 19.30 16.45 -2.57
C SER A 432 20.77 16.25 -3.00
N GLY A 433 21.17 14.99 -3.11
CA GLY A 433 22.53 14.59 -3.52
C GLY A 433 23.62 14.77 -2.46
N LYS A 434 23.28 15.15 -1.21
CA LYS A 434 24.24 15.29 -0.11
C LYS A 434 23.77 14.49 1.10
N LEU A 435 24.57 13.54 1.57
CA LEU A 435 24.23 12.75 2.76
C LEU A 435 24.19 13.60 4.03
N ASP A 436 25.12 14.54 4.18
CA ASP A 436 25.13 15.47 5.31
C ASP A 436 23.87 16.33 5.32
N GLY A 437 23.10 16.22 6.40
CA GLY A 437 21.78 16.83 6.51
C GLY A 437 20.97 16.24 7.66
N ILE A 438 19.77 16.80 7.86
CA ILE A 438 18.76 16.27 8.76
C ILE A 438 17.64 15.69 7.91
N TRP A 439 17.31 14.45 8.21
CA TRP A 439 16.47 13.57 7.43
C TRP A 439 15.33 13.06 8.30
N LYS A 440 14.09 13.31 7.91
CA LYS A 440 12.90 12.74 8.55
C LYS A 440 12.56 11.41 7.87
N PHE A 441 12.46 10.34 8.63
CA PHE A 441 11.99 9.05 8.15
C PHE A 441 10.53 9.13 7.73
N LEU A 442 10.22 8.52 6.59
CA LEU A 442 8.87 8.24 6.16
C LEU A 442 8.61 6.75 6.41
N PRO A 443 7.60 6.38 7.21
CA PRO A 443 7.24 4.99 7.50
C PRO A 443 6.58 4.28 6.32
N CYS A 444 7.10 4.54 5.12
CA CYS A 444 6.64 3.96 3.88
C CYS A 444 7.54 2.79 3.50
N ARG A 445 6.93 1.65 3.16
CA ARG A 445 7.63 0.46 2.69
C ARG A 445 7.18 0.16 1.29
N LYS A 446 8.13 -0.02 0.38
CA LYS A 446 7.83 -0.54 -0.95
C LYS A 446 7.64 -2.05 -0.84
N ASN A 447 6.45 -2.54 -1.15
CA ASN A 447 6.21 -3.95 -1.38
C ASN A 447 6.99 -4.38 -2.62
N MET A 448 7.96 -5.28 -2.49
CA MET A 448 8.78 -5.72 -3.61
C MET A 448 8.04 -6.64 -4.59
N ALA A 449 6.91 -7.23 -4.18
CA ALA A 449 6.09 -8.10 -5.04
C ALA A 449 5.07 -7.30 -5.88
N SER A 450 4.43 -6.28 -5.30
CA SER A 450 3.47 -5.43 -6.03
C SER A 450 4.05 -4.11 -6.55
N GLY A 451 5.23 -3.71 -6.07
CA GLY A 451 5.84 -2.42 -6.37
C GLY A 451 5.19 -1.22 -5.67
N GLU A 452 4.09 -1.44 -4.96
CA GLU A 452 3.32 -0.42 -4.23
C GLU A 452 4.08 0.08 -3.01
N VAL A 453 3.88 1.35 -2.66
CA VAL A 453 4.45 1.96 -1.46
C VAL A 453 3.33 2.10 -0.44
N ALA A 454 3.34 1.28 0.60
CA ALA A 454 2.40 1.39 1.71
C ALA A 454 3.04 2.18 2.85
N CYS A 455 2.38 3.24 3.32
CA CYS A 455 2.84 4.03 4.45
C CYS A 455 2.10 3.63 5.72
N GLN A 456 2.85 3.34 6.77
CA GLN A 456 2.29 3.09 8.11
C GLN A 456 2.02 4.44 8.79
N ASN A 457 0.94 4.53 9.56
CA ASN A 457 0.69 5.67 10.41
C ASN A 457 1.35 5.40 11.78
N ASP A 458 2.65 5.65 11.86
CA ASP A 458 3.40 5.42 13.09
C ASP A 458 3.09 6.50 14.12
N ALA A 459 3.00 6.11 15.39
CA ALA A 459 2.76 7.03 16.51
C ALA A 459 3.93 7.99 16.82
N TYR A 460 4.99 7.96 16.00
CA TYR A 460 6.22 8.70 16.22
C TYR A 460 6.82 9.21 14.93
N ASN A 461 7.57 10.29 15.06
CA ASN A 461 8.43 10.84 14.01
C ASN A 461 9.88 10.45 14.31
N TYR A 462 10.53 9.82 13.35
CA TYR A 462 11.95 9.45 13.45
C TYR A 462 12.80 10.39 12.59
N TYR A 463 13.92 10.85 13.13
CA TYR A 463 14.84 11.75 12.45
C TYR A 463 16.27 11.22 12.54
N LEU A 464 17.01 11.40 11.46
CA LEU A 464 18.43 11.08 11.34
C LEU A 464 19.18 12.35 10.94
N LYS A 465 20.21 12.71 11.70
CA LYS A 465 21.18 13.71 11.29
C LYS A 465 22.48 13.02 10.92
N ILE A 466 23.01 13.35 9.74
CA ILE A 466 24.36 12.99 9.31
C ILE A 466 25.17 14.29 9.19
N ASP A 467 26.33 14.33 9.83
CA ASP A 467 27.17 15.52 9.85
C ASP A 467 28.64 15.11 9.99
N ASN A 468 29.39 15.19 8.89
CA ASN A 468 30.83 14.92 8.87
C ASN A 468 31.22 13.55 9.46
N GLY A 469 30.54 12.49 9.01
CA GLY A 469 30.82 11.11 9.46
C GLY A 469 30.27 10.76 10.85
N LYS A 470 29.40 11.60 11.42
CA LYS A 470 28.65 11.32 12.65
C LYS A 470 27.18 11.15 12.35
N MET A 471 26.51 10.29 13.11
CA MET A 471 25.06 10.17 13.12
C MET A 471 24.47 10.57 14.46
N GLU A 472 23.25 11.11 14.41
CA GLU A 472 22.40 11.31 15.57
C GLU A 472 20.97 10.97 15.18
N VAL A 473 20.35 10.08 15.94
CA VAL A 473 18.96 9.68 15.76
C VAL A 473 18.13 10.33 16.84
N ARG A 474 17.00 10.92 16.42
CA ARG A 474 16.02 11.48 17.33
C ARG A 474 14.63 10.95 17.06
N ILE A 475 13.84 10.85 18.12
CA ILE A 475 12.43 10.45 18.05
C ILE A 475 11.56 11.54 18.70
N ALA A 476 10.39 11.77 18.13
CA ALA A 476 9.37 12.62 18.71
C ALA A 476 8.01 11.92 18.65
N ASP A 477 7.19 12.12 19.66
CA ASP A 477 5.80 11.64 19.64
C ASP A 477 5.03 12.35 18.52
N HIS A 478 4.14 11.64 17.84
CA HIS A 478 3.25 12.24 16.85
C HIS A 478 2.04 12.86 17.57
N GLU A 479 1.93 14.19 17.56
CA GLU A 479 0.95 14.93 18.38
C GLU A 479 -0.51 14.51 18.11
N ASP A 480 -0.82 14.23 16.84
CA ASP A 480 -2.16 13.90 16.36
C ASP A 480 -2.45 12.39 16.24
N TYR A 481 -1.59 11.51 16.76
CA TYR A 481 -1.82 10.06 16.67
C TYR A 481 -3.08 9.64 17.43
N ASP A 482 -3.94 8.82 16.80
CA ASP A 482 -5.15 8.27 17.42
C ASP A 482 -4.82 7.01 18.23
N TYR A 483 -4.44 7.21 19.49
CA TYR A 483 -4.18 6.12 20.44
C TYR A 483 -5.43 5.28 20.73
N MET A 484 -6.62 5.81 20.47
CA MET A 484 -7.88 5.09 20.66
C MET A 484 -8.22 4.16 19.48
N ASN A 485 -7.40 4.16 18.43
CA ASN A 485 -7.43 3.20 17.32
C ASN A 485 -6.14 2.36 17.24
N SER A 486 -5.62 1.99 18.41
CA SER A 486 -4.39 1.20 18.56
C SER A 486 -4.70 -0.27 18.87
N VAL A 487 -3.71 -1.15 18.64
CA VAL A 487 -3.79 -2.58 19.03
C VAL A 487 -4.10 -2.74 20.53
N PHE A 488 -3.65 -1.82 21.38
CA PHE A 488 -3.99 -1.84 22.81
C PHE A 488 -5.51 -1.78 23.06
N VAL A 489 -6.24 -0.93 22.33
CA VAL A 489 -7.69 -0.79 22.52
C VAL A 489 -8.42 -2.04 22.01
N GLU A 490 -7.94 -2.62 20.91
CA GLU A 490 -8.40 -3.92 20.44
C GLU A 490 -8.21 -5.00 21.53
N GLU A 491 -7.00 -5.12 22.10
CA GLU A 491 -6.75 -6.10 23.16
C GLU A 491 -7.59 -5.86 24.40
N LEU A 492 -7.80 -4.60 24.78
CA LEU A 492 -8.74 -4.24 25.84
C LEU A 492 -10.14 -4.78 25.53
N PHE A 493 -10.63 -4.59 24.31
CA PHE A 493 -11.94 -5.09 23.89
C PHE A 493 -12.01 -6.63 23.85
N MET A 494 -10.95 -7.28 23.39
CA MET A 494 -10.83 -8.75 23.43
C MET A 494 -10.81 -9.27 24.87
N PHE A 495 -10.05 -8.63 25.76
CA PHE A 495 -9.99 -8.95 27.19
C PHE A 495 -11.35 -8.76 27.85
N LEU A 496 -12.04 -7.66 27.56
CA LEU A 496 -13.41 -7.42 28.02
C LEU A 496 -14.35 -8.55 27.60
N ASN A 497 -14.11 -9.25 26.49
CA ASN A 497 -14.90 -10.42 26.09
C ASN A 497 -14.29 -11.78 26.47
N ASN A 498 -13.35 -11.80 27.41
CA ASN A 498 -12.66 -12.99 27.95
C ASN A 498 -11.85 -13.78 26.91
N LYS A 499 -11.26 -13.08 25.93
CA LYS A 499 -10.57 -13.71 24.81
C LYS A 499 -9.05 -13.54 24.78
N ASN A 500 -8.43 -12.71 25.63
CA ASN A 500 -6.97 -12.45 25.63
C ASN A 500 -6.51 -11.77 26.93
N SER A 501 -5.19 -11.59 27.08
CA SER A 501 -4.53 -10.63 27.99
C SER A 501 -4.25 -9.29 27.27
N ILE A 502 -4.00 -8.22 28.03
CA ILE A 502 -3.68 -6.88 27.57
C ILE A 502 -2.17 -6.63 27.70
N GLN A 503 -1.52 -6.20 26.61
CA GLN A 503 -0.14 -5.72 26.65
C GLN A 503 -0.06 -4.19 26.54
N ILE A 504 0.61 -3.56 27.50
CA ILE A 504 0.69 -2.09 27.62
C ILE A 504 2.02 -1.55 27.01
N GLU A 505 2.62 -2.23 26.03
CA GLU A 505 3.96 -1.88 25.51
C GLU A 505 3.93 -1.36 24.06
N THR A 506 4.31 -2.18 23.07
CA THR A 506 4.40 -1.82 21.64
C THR A 506 3.06 -1.54 20.98
N GLN A 507 1.97 -2.00 21.59
CA GLN A 507 0.64 -2.02 20.99
C GLN A 507 -0.05 -0.65 20.93
N PHE A 508 0.34 0.29 21.79
CA PHE A 508 -0.14 1.67 21.72
C PHE A 508 0.33 2.42 20.47
N TYR A 509 1.40 1.92 19.83
CA TYR A 509 2.07 2.62 18.73
C TYR A 509 1.82 1.96 17.38
N THR A 510 0.93 0.96 17.34
CA THR A 510 0.53 0.23 16.14
C THR A 510 -0.95 0.46 15.91
N THR A 511 -1.33 0.98 14.73
CA THR A 511 -2.73 1.22 14.38
C THR A 511 -3.41 -0.08 13.96
N HIS A 512 -4.58 -0.36 14.53
CA HIS A 512 -5.46 -1.43 14.08
C HIS A 512 -6.91 -1.03 14.32
N GLY A 513 -7.84 -1.50 13.48
CA GLY A 513 -9.24 -1.05 13.46
C GLY A 513 -10.05 -1.50 14.68
N ALA A 514 -9.79 -0.91 15.85
CA ALA A 514 -10.40 -1.26 17.13
C ALA A 514 -11.94 -1.12 17.13
N GLU A 515 -12.48 -0.24 16.28
CA GLU A 515 -13.92 -0.05 16.10
C GLU A 515 -14.62 -1.30 15.53
N SER A 516 -13.99 -1.99 14.57
CA SER A 516 -14.52 -3.24 14.02
C SER A 516 -14.56 -4.36 15.07
N VAL A 517 -13.64 -4.33 16.03
CA VAL A 517 -13.57 -5.30 17.13
C VAL A 517 -14.62 -5.00 18.19
N ALA A 518 -14.92 -3.71 18.42
CA ALA A 518 -15.96 -3.28 19.34
C ALA A 518 -17.33 -3.88 18.98
N GLU A 519 -17.73 -3.79 17.70
CA GLU A 519 -19.01 -4.31 17.21
C GLU A 519 -19.11 -5.83 17.41
N ASN A 520 -18.05 -6.56 17.05
CA ASN A 520 -17.99 -8.02 17.18
C ASN A 520 -18.14 -8.52 18.62
N TYR A 521 -17.84 -7.68 19.61
CA TYR A 521 -17.94 -8.03 21.03
C TYR A 521 -19.07 -7.32 21.78
N GLY A 522 -19.99 -6.67 21.06
CA GLY A 522 -21.14 -6.01 21.65
C GLY A 522 -20.76 -4.80 22.52
N ILE A 523 -19.65 -4.14 22.18
CA ILE A 523 -19.20 -2.90 22.79
C ILE A 523 -19.80 -1.74 22.01
N THR A 524 -20.40 -0.78 22.70
CA THR A 524 -20.95 0.43 22.08
C THR A 524 -20.11 1.63 22.46
N ILE A 525 -19.44 2.24 21.48
CA ILE A 525 -18.65 3.46 21.68
C ILE A 525 -19.60 4.67 21.68
N GLN A 526 -19.49 5.51 22.71
CA GLN A 526 -20.36 6.67 22.93
C GLN A 526 -19.66 7.98 22.56
N GLU A 527 -18.40 8.14 22.98
CA GLU A 527 -17.57 9.32 22.71
C GLU A 527 -16.12 8.88 22.46
N LYS A 528 -15.43 9.48 21.50
CA LYS A 528 -14.01 9.20 21.20
C LYS A 528 -13.25 10.48 20.87
N THR A 529 -12.04 10.57 21.38
CA THR A 529 -10.97 11.50 20.95
C THR A 529 -9.70 10.69 20.69
N ASN A 530 -8.64 11.31 20.16
CA ASN A 530 -7.35 10.63 19.94
C ASN A 530 -6.71 10.07 21.23
N LYS A 531 -7.17 10.49 22.43
CA LYS A 531 -6.58 10.14 23.73
C LYS A 531 -7.60 9.66 24.77
N SER A 532 -8.88 9.57 24.42
CA SER A 532 -9.91 9.10 25.34
C SER A 532 -11.08 8.46 24.62
N MET A 533 -11.74 7.49 25.26
CA MET A 533 -12.90 6.82 24.72
C MET A 533 -13.88 6.46 25.84
N LYS A 534 -15.16 6.77 25.64
CA LYS A 534 -16.25 6.25 26.46
C LYS A 534 -16.99 5.17 25.71
N PHE A 535 -17.21 4.04 26.34
CA PHE A 535 -17.90 2.91 25.74
C PHE A 535 -18.68 2.11 26.80
N SER A 536 -19.69 1.38 26.37
CA SER A 536 -20.46 0.49 27.25
C SER A 536 -20.26 -0.97 26.86
N TYR A 537 -20.12 -1.84 27.86
CA TYR A 537 -20.05 -3.29 27.71
C TYR A 537 -20.73 -3.99 28.89
N ALA A 538 -21.53 -5.03 28.60
CA ALA A 538 -22.22 -5.85 29.61
C ALA A 538 -22.98 -5.06 30.70
N GLY A 539 -23.55 -3.89 30.35
CA GLY A 539 -24.29 -3.03 31.28
C GLY A 539 -23.43 -2.12 32.16
N HIS A 540 -22.12 -2.06 31.90
CA HIS A 540 -21.18 -1.12 32.51
C HIS A 540 -20.78 -0.04 31.51
N ASP A 541 -20.69 1.21 31.97
CA ASP A 541 -20.08 2.30 31.23
C ASP A 541 -18.61 2.43 31.65
N PHE A 542 -17.74 2.56 30.66
CA PHE A 542 -16.29 2.71 30.81
C PHE A 542 -15.82 4.04 30.23
N ASP A 543 -14.87 4.68 30.90
CA ASP A 543 -14.14 5.86 30.45
C ASP A 543 -12.65 5.53 30.42
N LEU A 544 -12.12 5.28 29.22
CA LEU A 544 -10.71 5.05 28.95
C LEU A 544 -10.03 6.38 28.62
N LYS A 545 -8.90 6.64 29.28
CA LYS A 545 -8.10 7.84 29.07
C LYS A 545 -6.62 7.52 29.03
N LEU A 546 -5.93 8.04 28.02
CA LEU A 546 -4.48 8.11 27.97
C LEU A 546 -4.01 9.28 28.83
N ASN A 547 -3.24 8.98 29.89
CA ASN A 547 -2.66 9.99 30.75
C ASN A 547 -1.43 10.62 30.09
N TYR A 548 -0.52 9.77 29.60
CA TYR A 548 0.63 10.15 28.81
C TYR A 548 1.10 8.94 27.98
N ALA A 549 1.75 9.24 26.85
CA ALA A 549 2.54 8.28 26.09
C ALA A 549 3.83 8.99 25.68
N LYS A 550 4.95 8.28 25.83
CA LYS A 550 6.28 8.64 25.37
C LYS A 550 6.85 7.44 24.65
N ILE A 551 6.98 7.54 23.34
CA ILE A 551 7.43 6.45 22.48
C ILE A 551 8.74 5.83 22.99
N MET A 552 8.76 4.49 23.11
CA MET A 552 9.91 3.71 23.59
C MET A 552 10.48 4.21 24.94
N ASP A 553 9.61 4.69 25.82
CA ASP A 553 9.95 5.10 27.19
C ASP A 553 8.83 4.68 28.14
N SER A 554 7.61 5.22 27.96
CA SER A 554 6.54 4.95 28.91
C SER A 554 5.16 5.31 28.41
N VAL A 555 4.16 4.60 28.93
CA VAL A 555 2.75 4.86 28.67
C VAL A 555 1.97 4.69 29.97
N SER A 556 0.92 5.48 30.13
CA SER A 556 -0.03 5.34 31.24
C SER A 556 -1.45 5.60 30.76
N VAL A 557 -2.35 4.71 31.17
CA VAL A 557 -3.78 4.78 30.93
C VAL A 557 -4.57 4.65 32.21
N THR A 558 -5.77 5.20 32.18
CA THR A 558 -6.77 5.03 33.23
C THR A 558 -8.06 4.55 32.58
N LEU A 559 -8.66 3.51 33.14
CA LEU A 559 -9.99 3.02 32.79
C LEU A 559 -10.89 3.17 34.03
N THR A 560 -11.99 3.91 33.89
CA THR A 560 -12.93 4.16 34.98
C THR A 560 -14.27 3.52 34.68
N SER A 561 -14.90 2.85 35.66
CA SER A 561 -16.30 2.44 35.58
C SER A 561 -16.97 2.64 36.94
N GLY A 562 -18.01 3.48 36.98
CA GLY A 562 -18.64 3.89 38.23
C GLY A 562 -17.63 4.56 39.19
N ASN A 563 -17.39 3.93 40.34
CA ASN A 563 -16.43 4.41 41.35
C ASN A 563 -15.07 3.69 41.32
N VAL A 564 -14.87 2.76 40.39
CA VAL A 564 -13.63 1.98 40.27
C VAL A 564 -12.73 2.60 39.22
N ILE A 565 -11.45 2.77 39.55
CA ILE A 565 -10.42 3.34 38.68
C ILE A 565 -9.30 2.32 38.54
N CYS A 566 -9.12 1.80 37.33
CA CYS A 566 -8.02 0.91 36.97
C CYS A 566 -6.93 1.72 36.29
N ASN A 567 -5.69 1.59 36.76
CA ASN A 567 -4.55 2.29 36.18
C ASN A 567 -3.60 1.28 35.55
N GLY A 568 -3.32 1.45 34.26
CA GLY A 568 -2.34 0.66 33.52
C GLY A 568 -1.13 1.53 33.20
N PHE A 569 0.06 0.98 33.33
CA PHE A 569 1.29 1.62 32.91
C PHE A 569 2.32 0.61 32.43
N ASN A 570 3.17 1.08 31.53
CA ASN A 570 4.43 0.46 31.21
C ASN A 570 5.50 1.53 31.15
N ARG A 571 6.70 1.22 31.61
CA ARG A 571 7.87 2.07 31.54
C ARG A 571 9.09 1.20 31.27
N GLU A 572 9.70 1.42 30.13
CA GLU A 572 10.90 0.74 29.68
C GLU A 572 11.97 1.79 29.32
N ILE A 573 13.04 1.83 30.10
CA ILE A 573 14.17 2.73 29.86
C ILE A 573 15.40 1.86 29.63
N PRO A 574 15.78 1.61 28.35
CA PRO A 574 16.93 0.77 28.01
C PRO A 574 18.27 1.42 28.40
N ASP A 575 18.35 2.75 28.33
CA ASP A 575 19.55 3.53 28.61
C ASP A 575 19.38 4.32 29.90
N ILE A 576 19.61 3.67 31.04
CA ILE A 576 19.49 4.32 32.34
C ILE A 576 20.75 5.12 32.68
N THR A 577 20.55 6.24 33.37
CA THR A 577 21.63 7.10 33.85
C THR A 577 22.36 6.50 35.06
N GLN A 578 23.54 7.03 35.39
CA GLN A 578 24.27 6.64 36.61
C GLN A 578 23.40 6.76 37.87
N ASP A 579 22.60 7.82 37.99
CA ASP A 579 21.71 8.04 39.13
C ASP A 579 20.58 7.01 39.21
N GLN A 580 20.22 6.37 38.09
CA GLN A 580 19.20 5.32 38.01
C GLN A 580 19.76 3.91 38.25
N CYS A 581 21.07 3.71 38.07
CA CYS A 581 21.75 2.45 38.32
C CYS A 581 22.13 2.33 39.81
N ASN A 582 21.13 2.04 40.65
CA ASN A 582 21.28 1.93 42.09
C ASN A 582 20.36 0.83 42.67
N GLU A 583 20.57 0.50 43.94
CA GLU A 583 19.81 -0.55 44.64
C GLU A 583 18.32 -0.24 44.84
N ASP A 584 17.93 1.04 44.91
CA ASP A 584 16.51 1.41 45.05
C ASP A 584 15.71 1.02 43.80
N ASN A 585 16.36 0.98 42.63
CA ASN A 585 15.77 0.53 41.37
C ASN A 585 15.97 -0.96 41.09
N ALA A 586 16.73 -1.70 41.91
CA ALA A 586 17.07 -3.10 41.71
C ALA A 586 15.86 -4.01 41.33
N PRO A 587 14.67 -3.87 41.94
CA PRO A 587 13.51 -4.70 41.57
C PRO A 587 13.00 -4.49 40.13
N TYR A 588 13.37 -3.37 39.51
CA TYR A 588 12.94 -2.98 38.17
C TYR A 588 14.05 -3.11 37.13
N LEU A 589 15.28 -3.43 37.56
CA LEU A 589 16.42 -3.59 36.67
C LEU A 589 16.37 -4.95 35.98
N ASN A 590 16.26 -4.94 34.66
CA ASN A 590 16.23 -6.13 33.81
C ASN A 590 17.38 -6.11 32.81
N GLU A 591 18.03 -7.26 32.64
CA GLU A 591 19.15 -7.41 31.70
C GLU A 591 18.65 -7.33 30.25
N MET A 592 19.27 -6.47 29.47
CA MET A 592 19.00 -6.24 28.05
C MET A 592 19.93 -7.12 27.19
N GLU A 593 19.65 -7.25 25.89
CA GLU A 593 20.47 -8.05 24.97
C GLU A 593 21.95 -7.62 24.91
N SER A 594 22.22 -6.33 25.13
CA SER A 594 23.58 -5.77 25.22
C SER A 594 24.33 -6.18 26.50
N GLY A 595 23.68 -6.88 27.44
CA GLY A 595 24.25 -7.30 28.73
C GLY A 595 24.22 -6.23 29.81
N VAL A 596 23.72 -5.03 29.52
CA VAL A 596 23.45 -3.99 30.53
C VAL A 596 22.02 -4.05 31.03
N TYR A 597 21.79 -3.51 32.22
CA TYR A 597 20.48 -3.46 32.84
C TYR A 597 19.74 -2.16 32.50
N GLY A 598 18.49 -2.30 32.06
CA GLY A 598 17.52 -1.22 31.87
C GLY A 598 16.43 -1.24 32.95
N ILE A 599 15.65 -0.17 33.08
CA ILE A 599 14.46 -0.16 33.95
C ILE A 599 13.26 -0.67 33.15
N ARG A 600 12.58 -1.69 33.68
CA ARG A 600 11.27 -2.13 33.19
C ARG A 600 10.27 -2.18 34.34
N MET A 601 9.20 -1.42 34.23
CA MET A 601 8.09 -1.38 35.19
C MET A 601 6.77 -1.50 34.45
N GLN A 602 5.98 -2.52 34.75
CA GLN A 602 4.67 -2.73 34.15
C GLN A 602 3.70 -3.27 35.19
N ASN A 603 2.40 -3.05 34.99
CA ASN A 603 1.36 -3.57 35.88
C ASN A 603 0.14 -4.11 35.11
N SER A 604 0.38 -4.77 33.97
CA SER A 604 -0.69 -5.30 33.12
C SER A 604 -1.62 -6.25 33.90
N TYR A 605 -1.07 -7.13 34.73
CA TYR A 605 -1.87 -8.05 35.55
C TYR A 605 -2.75 -7.33 36.57
N GLU A 606 -2.21 -6.34 37.31
CA GLU A 606 -3.01 -5.57 38.27
C GLU A 606 -4.09 -4.73 37.57
N PHE A 607 -3.80 -4.26 36.35
CA PHE A 607 -4.77 -3.57 35.52
C PHE A 607 -5.90 -4.49 35.08
N GLU A 608 -5.58 -5.69 34.58
CA GLU A 608 -6.53 -6.75 34.23
C GLU A 608 -7.39 -7.20 35.43
N ASP A 609 -6.76 -7.44 36.58
CA ASP A 609 -7.43 -7.83 37.81
C ASP A 609 -8.45 -6.78 38.26
N CYS A 610 -8.10 -5.50 38.13
CA CYS A 610 -9.02 -4.41 38.41
C CYS A 610 -10.23 -4.42 37.46
N ILE A 611 -10.02 -4.68 36.16
CA ILE A 611 -11.10 -4.79 35.16
C ILE A 611 -11.99 -6.00 35.46
N ASN A 612 -11.39 -7.16 35.79
CA ASN A 612 -12.13 -8.35 36.20
C ASN A 612 -12.98 -8.09 37.46
N GLY A 613 -12.47 -7.29 38.39
CA GLY A 613 -13.23 -6.83 39.56
C GLY A 613 -14.46 -5.98 39.19
N ILE A 614 -14.38 -5.13 38.16
CA ILE A 614 -15.53 -4.38 37.64
C ILE A 614 -16.57 -5.33 37.04
N LEU A 615 -16.10 -6.33 36.27
CA LEU A 615 -16.97 -7.28 35.55
C LEU A 615 -17.50 -8.42 36.44
N GLY A 616 -17.06 -8.52 37.69
CA GLY A 616 -17.43 -9.59 38.60
C GLY A 616 -16.94 -10.98 38.18
N ARG A 617 -15.78 -11.05 37.50
CA ARG A 617 -15.14 -12.32 37.10
C ARG A 617 -14.27 -12.84 38.25
N GLU A 618 -14.47 -14.10 38.64
CA GLU A 618 -13.59 -14.76 39.60
C GLU A 618 -12.22 -15.02 38.96
N LEU A 619 -11.15 -14.67 39.68
CA LEU A 619 -9.80 -15.07 39.34
C LEU A 619 -9.71 -16.60 39.50
N ASN A 620 -9.56 -17.33 38.40
CA ASN A 620 -9.13 -18.71 38.49
C ASN A 620 -7.64 -18.67 38.90
N GLU A 621 -7.38 -19.00 40.17
CA GLU A 621 -6.01 -19.24 40.70
C GLU A 621 -5.25 -20.29 39.88
#